data_AF-A0A3Q1FIR3-F1
#
_entry.id   AF-A0A3Q1FIR3-F1
#
_cell.length_a   1.000
_cell.length_b   1.000
_cell.length_c   1.000
_cell.angle_alpha   90.00
_cell.angle_beta   90.00
_cell.angle_gamma   90.00
#
_symmetry.space_group_name_H-M   'P 1'
#
loop_
_entity.id
_entity.type
_entity.pdbx_description
1 polymer ?
#
loop_
_entity_poly.entity_id
_entity_poly.type
_entity_poly.pdbx_seq_one_letter_code
_entity_poly.pdbx_strand_id
1 'polypeptide(L)' 'MENVAVFDSPGKGRGLKATKEFWAGDVIFSEASISAVVFDRYGGDAQWWVFKYSHREDIWAVE' A
#
# COMPACT_ATOMS: atom_id res chain seq x y z
N MET A 1 -7.76 -9.63 -3.27
CA MET A 1 -6.53 -10.42 -3.52
C MET A 1 -6.82 -11.52 -4.55
N GLU A 2 -7.26 -11.17 -5.75
CA GLU A 2 -7.59 -12.15 -6.81
C GLU A 2 -6.38 -12.53 -7.67
N ASN A 3 -5.39 -11.63 -7.71
CA ASN A 3 -4.17 -11.68 -8.49
C ASN A 3 -3.05 -12.53 -7.87
N VAL A 4 -3.23 -12.94 -6.62
CA VAL A 4 -2.24 -13.69 -5.84
C VAL A 4 -2.91 -14.77 -5.01
N ALA A 5 -2.22 -15.90 -4.85
CA ALA A 5 -2.64 -16.98 -3.97
C ALA A 5 -1.57 -17.22 -2.89
N VAL A 6 -2.02 -17.60 -1.69
CA VAL A 6 -1.11 -18.06 -0.64
C VAL A 6 -0.61 -19.47 -1.00
N PHE A 7 0.68 -19.71 -0.79
CA PHE A 7 1.30 -21.01 -0.99
C PHE A 7 2.38 -21.27 0.07
N ASP A 8 2.71 -22.54 0.30
CA ASP A 8 3.85 -22.92 1.14
C ASP A 8 5.14 -22.89 0.32
N SER A 9 6.05 -22.00 0.73
CA SER A 9 7.36 -21.82 0.15
C SER A 9 8.40 -22.66 0.90
N PRO A 10 9.08 -23.62 0.23
CA PRO A 10 10.07 -24.48 0.88
C PRO A 10 11.15 -23.68 1.62
N GLY A 11 11.28 -23.91 2.93
CA GLY A 11 12.26 -23.24 3.79
C GLY A 11 11.95 -21.79 4.14
N LYS A 12 10.81 -21.23 3.70
CA LYS A 12 10.42 -19.83 3.93
C LYS A 12 9.04 -19.64 4.56
N GLY A 13 8.28 -20.72 4.76
CA GLY A 13 6.91 -20.67 5.27
C GLY A 13 5.93 -20.20 4.20
N ARG A 14 4.89 -19.44 4.58
CA ARG A 14 3.85 -19.01 3.63
C ARG A 14 4.31 -17.81 2.80
N GLY A 15 4.04 -17.85 1.49
CA GLY A 15 4.29 -16.76 0.55
C GLY A 15 3.08 -16.45 -0.32
N LEU A 16 3.20 -15.41 -1.15
CA LEU A 16 2.24 -15.05 -2.20
C LEU A 16 2.81 -15.42 -3.57
N LYS A 17 2.00 -16.06 -4.41
CA LYS A 17 2.33 -16.40 -5.80
C LYS A 17 1.33 -15.77 -6.73
N ALA A 18 1.80 -15.19 -7.83
CA ALA A 18 0.96 -14.64 -8.88
C ALA A 18 0.07 -15.73 -9.53
N THR A 19 -1.21 -15.42 -9.73
CA THR A 19 -2.17 -16.29 -10.43
C THR A 19 -2.27 -16.01 -11.93
N LYS A 20 -1.64 -14.90 -12.37
CA LYS A 20 -1.56 -14.45 -13.77
C LYS A 20 -0.21 -13.77 -14.04
N GLU A 21 0.04 -13.42 -15.30
CA GLU A 21 1.21 -12.65 -15.71
C GLU A 21 1.08 -11.16 -15.35
N PHE A 22 2.19 -10.50 -15.03
CA PHE A 22 2.28 -9.07 -14.70
C PHE A 22 3.41 -8.41 -15.46
N TRP A 23 3.23 -7.14 -15.80
CA TRP A 23 4.23 -6.27 -16.41
C TRP A 23 4.77 -5.25 -15.42
N ALA A 24 5.89 -4.63 -15.77
CA ALA A 24 6.45 -3.55 -14.96
C ALA A 24 5.47 -2.38 -14.89
N GLY A 25 5.15 -1.95 -13.66
CA GLY A 25 4.17 -0.88 -13.39
C GLY A 25 2.78 -1.36 -13.01
N ASP A 26 2.48 -2.66 -13.14
CA ASP A 26 1.18 -3.20 -12.74
C ASP A 26 1.01 -3.21 -11.21
N VAL A 27 -0.19 -2.85 -10.75
CA VAL A 27 -0.58 -2.99 -9.35
C VAL A 27 -1.04 -4.43 -9.09
N ILE A 28 -0.20 -5.21 -8.42
CA ILE A 28 -0.50 -6.63 -8.09
C ILE A 28 -1.66 -6.71 -7.09
N PHE A 29 -1.62 -5.92 -6.02
CA PHE A 29 -2.74 -5.69 -5.10
C PHE A 29 -2.55 -4.38 -4.32
N SER A 30 -3.63 -3.89 -3.72
CA SER A 30 -3.63 -2.83 -2.71
C SER A 30 -4.42 -3.30 -1.49
N GLU A 31 -3.99 -2.87 -0.30
CA GLU A 31 -4.63 -3.22 0.95
C GLU A 31 -4.58 -2.03 1.90
N ALA A 32 -5.70 -1.74 2.56
CA ALA A 32 -5.75 -0.72 3.61
C ALA A 32 -5.01 -1.22 4.85
N SER A 33 -4.34 -0.32 5.56
CA SER A 33 -3.71 -0.66 6.84
C SER A 33 -4.76 -1.17 7.83
N ILE A 34 -4.52 -2.31 8.46
CA ILE A 34 -5.39 -2.83 9.55
C ILE A 34 -5.30 -1.90 10.77
N SER A 35 -4.12 -1.36 11.04
CA SER A 35 -3.86 -0.34 12.05
C SER A 35 -2.58 0.41 11.68
N ALA A 36 -2.48 1.68 12.08
CA ALA A 36 -1.28 2.48 11.94
C ALA A 36 -1.20 3.47 13.11
N VAL A 37 0.01 3.68 13.63
CA VAL A 37 0.27 4.61 14.75
C VAL A 37 1.25 5.67 14.30
N VAL A 38 1.08 6.88 14.83
CA VAL A 38 2.01 7.99 14.63
C VAL A 38 2.90 8.09 15.85
N PHE A 39 4.22 8.09 15.66
CA PHE A 39 5.14 8.31 16.78
C PHE A 39 5.06 9.75 17.27
N ASP A 40 5.10 9.94 18.58
CA ASP A 40 4.89 11.22 19.28
C ASP A 40 5.73 12.38 18.73
N ARG A 41 6.99 12.11 18.35
CA ARG A 41 7.90 13.12 17.77
C ARG A 41 7.45 13.69 16.41
N TYR A 42 6.41 13.13 15.81
CA TYR A 42 5.83 13.56 14.52
C TYR A 42 4.37 14.05 14.67
N GLY A 43 3.86 14.23 15.90
CA GLY A 43 2.47 14.54 16.21
C GLY A 43 2.09 16.03 16.23
N GLY A 44 2.45 16.80 15.19
CA GLY A 44 1.95 18.18 14.98
C GLY A 44 0.85 18.24 13.90
N ASP A 45 0.54 19.44 13.36
CA ASP A 45 -0.38 19.66 12.21
C ASP A 45 -0.07 18.80 10.96
N ALA A 46 1.07 18.10 10.95
CA ALA A 46 1.41 17.03 10.03
C ALA A 46 0.53 15.75 10.12
N GLN A 47 -0.30 15.60 11.16
CA GLN A 47 -1.20 14.44 11.29
C GLN A 47 -2.39 14.44 10.32
N TRP A 48 -2.62 15.53 9.58
CA TRP A 48 -3.71 15.63 8.60
C TRP A 48 -3.43 14.85 7.29
N TRP A 49 -2.19 14.39 7.07
CA TRP A 49 -1.74 13.80 5.80
C TRP A 49 -1.31 12.32 5.84
N VAL A 50 -1.22 11.67 7.02
CA VAL A 50 -0.83 10.24 7.13
C VAL A 50 -1.64 9.33 6.18
N PHE A 51 -2.83 9.78 5.76
CA PHE A 51 -3.78 9.09 4.90
C PHE A 51 -4.33 9.92 3.73
N LYS A 52 -3.76 11.09 3.41
CA LYS A 52 -4.23 11.87 2.25
C LYS A 52 -3.44 11.49 0.99
N TYR A 53 -3.99 10.52 0.27
CA TYR A 53 -3.89 10.34 -1.19
C TYR A 53 -2.47 10.03 -1.73
N SER A 54 -2.05 8.77 -1.94
CA SER A 54 -2.57 7.78 -2.91
C SER A 54 -3.29 8.43 -4.11
N HIS A 55 -2.53 8.85 -5.14
CA HIS A 55 -2.98 9.28 -6.47
C HIS A 55 -3.97 10.46 -6.54
N ARG A 56 -3.45 11.70 -6.59
CA ARG A 56 -4.12 12.78 -7.33
C ARG A 56 -3.07 13.62 -8.06
N GLU A 57 -2.92 13.34 -9.34
CA GLU A 57 -2.72 14.41 -10.32
C GLU A 57 -3.94 15.35 -10.19
N ASP A 58 -3.73 16.64 -10.39
CA ASP A 58 -4.72 17.72 -10.33
C ASP A 58 -5.17 18.18 -8.93
N ILE A 59 -4.45 19.17 -8.37
CA ILE A 59 -5.07 20.41 -7.86
C ILE A 59 -4.05 21.54 -8.05
N TRP A 60 -4.35 22.38 -9.04
CA TRP A 60 -3.83 23.73 -9.16
C TRP A 60 -4.73 24.67 -8.34
N ALA A 61 -4.13 25.71 -7.75
CA ALA A 61 -4.66 27.07 -7.48
C ALA A 61 -4.47 27.57 -6.03
N VAL A 62 -3.64 28.63 -5.90
CA VAL A 62 -3.86 29.93 -5.20
C VAL A 62 -4.21 29.86 -3.69
N GLU A 63 -3.60 30.59 -2.74
CA GLU A 63 -2.88 31.89 -2.70
C GLU A 63 -1.41 31.80 -2.25
#